data_AF-A0A2H9Q174-F1
#
_entry.id   AF-A0A2H9Q174-F1
#
_cell.length_a   1.000
_cell.length_b   1.000
_cell.length_c   1.000
_cell.angle_alpha   90.00
_cell.angle_beta   90.00
_cell.angle_gamma   90.00
#
_symmetry.space_group_name_H-M   'P 1'
#
loop_
_entity.id
_entity.type
_entity.pdbx_description
1 polymer ?
#
loop_
_entity_poly.entity_id
_entity_poly.type
_entity_poly.pdbx_seq_one_letter_code
_entity_poly.pdbx_strand_id
1 'polypeptide(L)'
;MKIYADMHVHSKYSQATSLNLTLENLEKYAKIKGITLLGTGDFTHPKWIQEIKENLTEENGILFTKNKFPFVLQTEISLMYSKNGKGRRIHHLVLAPSLDVVEQITQYLLKHGRVDYDGRPIFKIDSEQFVSDLKNISSDIEIIPAHAWTPWFGIFGSNSGFDSLKECFGNETKNIHAIETGMSSSPDMNWRIKELDDKQIISFSDLHSFWPWRLGREATIFDFKELNYKNLIKAIRTGENFIGTIETDPNYGKYHYDGHRLCNFSCSPKESKKLNGICPICKKPLTIGVEYRVEQLASFPLGRKSPIAKPFFKVLPLHELISSYKQLAISTKTVQDIYNKFIERFGNEINILLNAEEKELMKIDEKISNLIMQNRVGKIKVKPGYDGIYGKAVIDVEEKQKRLF
;
A
#
# COMPACT_ATOMS: atom_id res chain seq x y z
N MET A 1 -20.70 -2.43 -10.04
CA MET A 1 -19.99 -1.14 -10.08
C MET A 1 -18.57 -1.40 -9.65
N LYS A 2 -17.58 -1.04 -10.47
CA LYS A 2 -16.18 -1.21 -10.09
C LYS A 2 -15.80 -0.18 -9.04
N ILE A 3 -15.25 -0.65 -7.93
CA ILE A 3 -14.68 0.18 -6.88
C ILE A 3 -13.16 0.02 -6.92
N TYR A 4 -12.44 1.13 -7.07
CA TYR A 4 -11.00 1.20 -6.84
C TYR A 4 -10.80 1.81 -5.45
N ALA A 5 -10.39 0.99 -4.49
CA ALA A 5 -10.30 1.36 -3.09
C ALA A 5 -8.84 1.56 -2.66
N ASP A 6 -8.57 2.71 -2.05
CA ASP A 6 -7.32 2.98 -1.33
C ASP A 6 -7.66 3.26 0.14
N MET A 7 -7.59 2.21 0.96
CA MET A 7 -8.07 2.20 2.34
C MET A 7 -6.94 2.25 3.36
N HIS A 8 -5.74 2.66 2.98
CA HIS A 8 -4.67 2.94 3.93
C HIS A 8 -4.16 4.36 3.68
N VAL A 9 -4.82 5.30 4.35
CA VAL A 9 -4.56 6.73 4.19
C VAL A 9 -4.21 7.32 5.55
N HIS A 10 -3.33 8.32 5.55
CA HIS A 10 -3.11 9.17 6.71
C HIS A 10 -3.64 10.58 6.50
N SER A 11 -3.98 11.23 7.61
CA SER A 11 -4.36 12.63 7.68
C SER A 11 -3.13 13.54 7.84
N LYS A 12 -3.38 14.86 7.85
CA LYS A 12 -2.41 15.89 8.20
C LYS A 12 -1.92 15.84 9.66
N TYR A 13 -2.50 14.97 10.51
CA TYR A 13 -2.14 14.81 11.92
C TYR A 13 -1.14 13.66 12.17
N SER A 14 -0.86 12.83 11.17
CA SER A 14 0.18 11.82 11.24
C SER A 14 1.57 12.42 11.04
N GLN A 15 2.59 11.82 11.67
CA GLN A 15 3.98 12.24 11.43
C GLN A 15 4.40 12.04 9.97
N ALA A 16 5.26 12.95 9.48
CA ALA A 16 5.84 12.91 8.13
C ALA A 16 4.81 12.89 6.98
N THR A 17 3.60 13.38 7.21
CA THR A 17 2.58 13.55 6.16
C THR A 17 2.46 15.01 5.74
N SER A 18 1.86 15.23 4.57
CA SER A 18 1.58 16.59 4.09
C SER A 18 0.50 17.27 4.95
N LEU A 19 0.75 18.52 5.35
CA LEU A 19 -0.24 19.37 6.04
C LEU A 19 -1.51 19.63 5.21
N ASN A 20 -1.45 19.38 3.90
CA ASN A 20 -2.53 19.57 2.94
C ASN A 20 -3.35 18.29 2.70
N LEU A 21 -3.17 17.23 3.49
CA LEU A 21 -4.07 16.07 3.52
C LEU A 21 -5.38 16.44 4.23
N THR A 22 -6.20 17.20 3.52
CA THR A 22 -7.58 17.54 3.88
C THR A 22 -8.55 16.64 3.13
N LEU A 23 -9.78 16.48 3.64
CA LEU A 23 -10.84 15.72 2.96
C LEU A 23 -11.10 16.23 1.53
N GLU A 24 -11.04 17.55 1.32
CA GLU A 24 -11.19 18.18 0.01
C GLU A 24 -10.09 17.77 -0.99
N ASN A 25 -8.82 17.84 -0.57
CA ASN A 25 -7.72 17.41 -1.43
C ASN A 25 -7.75 15.90 -1.68
N LEU A 26 -8.05 15.10 -0.66
CA LEU A 26 -8.19 13.65 -0.80
C LEU A 26 -9.26 13.31 -1.86
N GLU A 27 -10.46 13.90 -1.76
CA GLU A 27 -11.52 13.71 -2.77
C GLU A 27 -11.05 14.15 -4.16
N LYS A 28 -10.52 15.38 -4.28
CA LYS A 28 -10.11 15.96 -5.56
C LYS A 28 -9.12 15.07 -6.29
N TYR A 29 -8.06 14.67 -5.60
CA TYR A 29 -6.99 13.89 -6.21
C TYR A 29 -7.34 12.40 -6.34
N ALA A 30 -8.24 11.86 -5.52
CA ALA A 30 -8.82 10.54 -5.76
C ALA A 30 -9.60 10.49 -7.07
N LYS A 31 -10.43 11.50 -7.35
CA LYS A 31 -11.15 11.61 -8.63
C LYS A 31 -10.18 11.69 -9.83
N ILE A 32 -9.13 12.50 -9.72
CA ILE A 32 -8.07 12.60 -10.74
C ILE A 32 -7.33 11.27 -10.93
N LYS A 33 -7.04 10.56 -9.84
CA LYS A 33 -6.39 9.24 -9.90
C LYS A 33 -7.32 8.17 -10.46
N GLY A 34 -8.61 8.25 -10.18
CA GLY A 34 -9.61 7.22 -10.47
C GLY A 34 -9.92 6.30 -9.28
N ILE A 35 -9.51 6.69 -8.06
CA ILE A 35 -9.94 6.03 -6.82
C ILE A 35 -11.37 6.43 -6.52
N THR A 36 -12.20 5.44 -6.19
CA THR A 36 -13.65 5.60 -6.00
C THR A 36 -14.10 5.19 -4.60
N LEU A 37 -13.18 4.87 -3.69
CA LEU A 37 -13.38 4.72 -2.25
C LEU A 37 -12.06 5.00 -1.55
N LEU A 38 -12.07 5.87 -0.55
CA LEU A 38 -10.90 6.15 0.29
C LEU A 38 -11.11 5.70 1.74
N GLY A 39 -10.04 5.31 2.41
CA GLY A 39 -10.01 5.34 3.88
C GLY A 39 -10.04 6.78 4.38
N THR A 40 -10.70 7.03 5.52
CA THR A 40 -10.64 8.34 6.17
C THR A 40 -9.25 8.68 6.71
N GLY A 41 -8.48 7.64 7.07
CA GLY A 41 -7.28 7.76 7.89
C GLY A 41 -7.57 8.22 9.32
N ASP A 42 -6.68 7.86 10.24
CA ASP A 42 -6.46 8.48 11.54
C ASP A 42 -7.72 8.83 12.37
N PHE A 43 -8.81 8.06 12.27
CA PHE A 43 -10.10 8.43 12.89
C PHE A 43 -10.05 8.52 14.42
N THR A 44 -8.98 8.04 15.05
CA THR A 44 -8.77 8.12 16.50
C THR A 44 -8.26 9.49 16.94
N HIS A 45 -7.73 10.29 16.01
CA HIS A 45 -7.19 11.60 16.34
C HIS A 45 -8.33 12.61 16.59
N PRO A 46 -8.38 13.28 17.76
CA PRO A 46 -9.55 14.03 18.21
C PRO A 46 -9.91 15.22 17.31
N LYS A 47 -8.91 15.88 16.71
CA LYS A 47 -9.18 16.96 15.74
C LYS A 47 -9.62 16.42 14.38
N TRP A 48 -9.14 15.24 13.99
CA TRP A 48 -9.48 14.67 12.69
C TRP A 48 -10.88 14.09 12.68
N ILE A 49 -11.28 13.41 13.75
CA ILE A 49 -12.64 12.89 13.88
C ILE A 49 -13.68 14.02 13.92
N GLN A 50 -13.35 15.19 14.47
CA GLN A 50 -14.19 16.36 14.39
C GLN A 50 -14.37 16.81 12.92
N GLU A 51 -13.29 16.93 12.15
CA GLU A 51 -13.35 17.28 10.73
C GLU A 51 -14.15 16.25 9.92
N ILE A 52 -13.99 14.95 10.21
CA ILE A 52 -14.77 13.86 9.61
C ILE A 52 -16.27 14.07 9.88
N LYS A 53 -16.66 14.26 11.14
CA LYS A 53 -18.07 14.43 11.55
C LYS A 53 -18.70 15.70 10.98
N GLU A 54 -17.93 16.77 10.81
CA GLU A 54 -18.41 18.05 10.26
C GLU A 54 -18.58 18.04 8.73
N ASN A 55 -17.77 17.25 8.02
CA ASN A 55 -17.68 17.33 6.55
C ASN A 55 -18.23 16.10 5.83
N LEU A 56 -18.40 14.97 6.53
CA LEU A 56 -18.89 13.71 5.96
C LEU A 56 -20.21 13.30 6.59
N THR A 57 -21.07 12.66 5.81
CA THR A 57 -22.35 12.09 6.26
C THR A 57 -22.33 10.58 6.11
N GLU A 58 -22.65 9.86 7.19
CA GLU A 58 -22.68 8.40 7.21
C GLU A 58 -23.97 7.83 6.61
N GLU A 59 -23.85 6.83 5.75
CA GLU A 59 -24.93 6.05 5.15
C GLU A 59 -24.47 4.58 4.99
N ASN A 60 -25.10 3.65 5.73
CA ASN A 60 -24.79 2.21 5.71
C ASN A 60 -23.30 1.86 5.94
N GLY A 61 -22.66 2.60 6.86
CA GLY A 61 -21.24 2.44 7.22
C GLY A 61 -20.24 2.97 6.19
N ILE A 62 -20.72 3.69 5.17
CA ILE A 62 -19.90 4.45 4.23
C ILE A 62 -20.18 5.94 4.45
N LEU A 63 -19.14 6.76 4.43
CA LEU A 63 -19.22 8.18 4.66
C LEU A 63 -19.16 8.92 3.34
N PHE A 64 -19.96 9.95 3.16
CA PHE A 64 -20.03 10.69 1.91
C PHE A 64 -19.72 12.16 2.13
N THR A 65 -18.90 12.73 1.26
CA THR A 65 -18.76 14.19 1.17
C THR A 65 -20.05 14.81 0.62
N LYS A 66 -20.14 16.15 0.68
CA LYS A 66 -21.23 16.91 0.03
C LYS A 66 -21.37 16.60 -1.47
N ASN A 67 -20.25 16.27 -2.13
CA ASN A 67 -20.21 15.87 -3.55
C ASN A 67 -20.39 14.36 -3.76
N LYS A 68 -20.86 13.63 -2.74
CA LYS A 68 -21.12 12.19 -2.76
C LYS A 68 -19.89 11.33 -3.09
N PHE A 69 -18.68 11.78 -2.72
CA PHE A 69 -17.50 10.91 -2.78
C PHE A 69 -17.45 10.02 -1.51
N PRO A 70 -17.29 8.69 -1.66
CA PRO A 70 -17.34 7.77 -0.54
C PRO A 70 -15.99 7.60 0.18
N PHE A 71 -16.09 7.50 1.50
CA PHE A 71 -15.02 7.18 2.43
C PHE A 71 -15.45 6.00 3.33
N VAL A 72 -14.49 5.20 3.78
CA VAL A 72 -14.70 4.19 4.84
C VAL A 72 -13.91 4.60 6.08
N LEU A 73 -14.50 4.44 7.27
CA LEU A 73 -13.81 4.74 8.53
C LEU A 73 -12.62 3.80 8.67
N GLN A 74 -11.43 4.39 8.57
CA GLN A 74 -10.16 3.69 8.67
C GLN A 74 -9.18 4.44 9.57
N THR A 75 -8.42 3.69 10.37
CA THR A 75 -7.22 4.16 11.07
C THR A 75 -6.09 3.12 10.96
N GLU A 76 -4.85 3.51 11.26
CA GLU A 76 -3.72 2.60 11.45
C GLU A 76 -3.26 2.71 12.91
N ILE A 77 -3.07 1.58 13.58
CA ILE A 77 -2.59 1.52 14.97
C ILE A 77 -1.23 0.85 15.01
N SER A 78 -0.27 1.47 15.70
CA SER A 78 1.06 0.92 15.89
C SER A 78 1.17 0.22 17.25
N LEU A 79 1.41 -1.10 17.23
CA LEU A 79 1.58 -1.89 18.44
C LEU A 79 3.05 -2.19 18.65
N MET A 80 3.59 -1.72 19.77
CA MET A 80 5.00 -1.87 20.15
C MET A 80 5.12 -2.51 21.53
N TYR A 81 5.42 -3.81 21.56
CA TYR A 81 5.37 -4.63 22.76
C TYR A 81 6.42 -5.76 22.71
N SER A 82 6.62 -6.49 23.81
CA SER A 82 7.53 -7.64 23.86
C SER A 82 6.73 -8.95 23.80
N LYS A 83 7.12 -9.88 22.92
CA LYS A 83 6.55 -11.24 22.84
C LYS A 83 7.62 -12.22 22.37
N ASN A 84 7.65 -13.42 22.97
CA ASN A 84 8.63 -14.47 22.69
C ASN A 84 10.09 -13.99 22.79
N GLY A 85 10.38 -13.17 23.82
CA GLY A 85 11.73 -12.66 24.08
C GLY A 85 12.24 -11.59 23.09
N LYS A 86 11.39 -11.10 22.17
CA LYS A 86 11.74 -10.08 21.18
C LYS A 86 10.86 -8.84 21.31
N GLY A 87 11.42 -7.67 21.02
CA GLY A 87 10.65 -6.45 20.82
C GLY A 87 9.95 -6.50 19.46
N ARG A 88 8.62 -6.37 19.47
CA ARG A 88 7.75 -6.42 18.30
C ARG A 88 7.23 -5.02 18.00
N ARG A 89 7.13 -4.71 16.71
CA ARG A 89 6.54 -3.47 16.22
C ARG A 89 5.71 -3.86 15.01
N ILE A 90 4.39 -3.77 15.14
CA ILE A 90 3.45 -4.22 14.12
C ILE A 90 2.39 -3.15 13.94
N HIS A 91 2.12 -2.78 12.69
CA HIS A 91 1.01 -1.92 12.36
C HIS A 91 -0.20 -2.72 11.92
N HIS A 92 -1.37 -2.28 12.35
CA HIS A 92 -2.65 -2.86 11.98
C HIS A 92 -3.55 -1.77 11.42
N LEU A 93 -4.06 -2.00 10.22
CA LEU A 93 -5.16 -1.24 9.67
C LEU A 93 -6.45 -1.70 10.34
N VAL A 94 -7.28 -0.74 10.75
CA VAL A 94 -8.58 -0.99 11.39
C VAL A 94 -9.67 -0.30 10.59
N LEU A 95 -10.64 -1.08 10.13
CA LEU A 95 -11.88 -0.57 9.51
C LEU A 95 -13.02 -0.68 10.51
N ALA A 96 -13.85 0.36 10.59
CA ALA A 96 -14.97 0.41 11.53
C ALA A 96 -16.31 0.61 10.80
N PRO A 97 -17.39 -0.04 11.27
CA PRO A 97 -18.70 -0.01 10.58
C PRO A 97 -19.48 1.29 10.76
N SER A 98 -19.18 2.10 11.78
CA SER A 98 -19.90 3.34 12.06
C SER A 98 -19.13 4.30 12.95
N LEU A 99 -19.57 5.56 13.01
CA LEU A 99 -19.01 6.57 13.92
C LEU A 99 -19.18 6.18 15.39
N ASP A 100 -20.27 5.49 15.75
CA ASP A 100 -20.51 5.01 17.11
C ASP A 100 -19.49 3.93 17.51
N VAL A 101 -19.13 3.04 16.58
CA VAL A 101 -18.10 2.03 16.82
C VAL A 101 -16.72 2.68 16.88
N VAL A 102 -16.44 3.70 16.06
CA VAL A 102 -15.21 4.50 16.17
C VAL A 102 -15.07 5.16 17.54
N GLU A 103 -16.15 5.67 18.10
CA GLU A 103 -16.14 6.22 19.46
C GLU A 103 -15.77 5.15 20.49
N GLN A 104 -16.38 3.96 20.42
CA GLN A 104 -16.05 2.86 21.32
C GLN A 104 -14.59 2.38 21.18
N ILE A 105 -14.07 2.27 19.95
CA ILE A 105 -12.65 1.97 19.70
C ILE A 105 -11.77 3.04 20.35
N THR A 106 -12.10 4.31 20.16
CA THR A 106 -11.32 5.44 20.71
C THR A 106 -11.34 5.42 22.24
N GLN A 107 -12.49 5.14 22.86
CA GLN A 107 -12.60 5.01 24.32
C GLN A 107 -11.82 3.80 24.86
N TYR A 108 -11.76 2.69 24.13
CA TYR A 108 -10.88 1.57 24.48
C TYR A 108 -9.41 2.01 24.44
N LEU A 109 -8.96 2.62 23.35
CA LEU A 109 -7.56 3.06 23.19
C LEU A 109 -7.14 4.10 24.25
N LEU A 110 -8.04 5.01 24.64
CA LEU A 110 -7.80 6.01 25.70
C LEU A 110 -7.51 5.39 27.07
N LYS A 111 -7.94 4.15 27.32
CA LYS A 111 -7.57 3.40 28.55
C LYS A 111 -6.12 2.93 28.54
N HIS A 112 -5.51 2.83 27.36
CA HIS A 112 -4.15 2.32 27.18
C HIS A 112 -3.12 3.41 26.84
N GLY A 113 -3.56 4.60 26.45
CA GLY A 113 -2.65 5.69 26.10
C GLY A 113 -3.33 6.89 25.43
N ARG A 114 -2.51 7.73 24.82
CA ARG A 114 -2.94 8.96 24.14
C ARG A 114 -3.19 8.73 22.65
N VAL A 115 -4.16 9.46 22.09
CA VAL A 115 -4.52 9.44 20.66
C VAL A 115 -4.37 10.81 19.98
N ASP A 116 -3.94 11.83 20.72
CA ASP A 116 -3.95 13.24 20.31
C ASP A 116 -2.59 13.77 19.81
N TYR A 117 -1.54 12.94 19.81
CA TYR A 117 -0.18 13.35 19.46
C TYR A 117 0.24 12.98 18.04
N ASP A 118 -0.42 12.00 17.43
CA ASP A 118 -0.15 11.47 16.09
C ASP A 118 -1.43 10.83 15.54
N GLY A 119 -1.63 10.90 14.24
CA GLY A 119 -2.72 10.21 13.55
C GLY A 119 -2.62 8.68 13.62
N ARG A 120 -1.39 8.14 13.76
CA ARG A 120 -1.09 6.74 14.11
C ARG A 120 -0.59 6.64 15.54
N PRO A 121 -1.49 6.49 16.53
CA PRO A 121 -1.08 6.30 17.91
C PRO A 121 -0.38 4.96 18.13
N ILE A 122 0.52 4.95 19.10
CA ILE A 122 1.37 3.82 19.48
C ILE A 122 0.94 3.29 20.84
N PHE A 123 0.74 1.97 20.95
CA PHE A 123 0.36 1.31 22.20
C PHE A 123 1.22 0.10 22.50
N LYS A 124 1.32 -0.23 23.80
CA LYS A 124 1.97 -1.45 24.31
C LYS A 124 0.94 -2.56 24.52
N ILE A 125 0.11 -2.82 23.52
CA ILE A 125 -0.92 -3.87 23.53
C ILE A 125 -0.41 -5.03 22.66
N ASP A 126 -0.54 -6.27 23.13
CA ASP A 126 -0.25 -7.44 22.29
C ASP A 126 -1.26 -7.55 21.14
N SER A 127 -0.82 -7.95 19.94
CA SER A 127 -1.70 -7.99 18.77
C SER A 127 -2.86 -8.99 18.91
N GLU A 128 -2.68 -10.12 19.60
CA GLU A 128 -3.79 -11.06 19.87
C GLU A 128 -4.84 -10.42 20.79
N GLN A 129 -4.39 -9.79 21.88
CA GLN A 129 -5.27 -9.06 22.80
C GLN A 129 -6.02 -7.93 22.07
N PHE A 130 -5.31 -7.15 21.25
CA PHE A 130 -5.89 -6.06 20.47
C PHE A 130 -7.00 -6.54 19.54
N VAL A 131 -6.78 -7.65 18.82
CA VAL A 131 -7.81 -8.23 17.94
C VAL A 131 -9.01 -8.68 18.74
N SER A 132 -8.79 -9.42 19.84
CA SER A 132 -9.88 -9.88 20.72
C SER A 132 -10.71 -8.72 21.25
N ASP A 133 -10.07 -7.67 21.78
CA ASP A 133 -10.75 -6.52 22.37
C ASP A 133 -11.58 -5.75 21.34
N LEU A 134 -11.04 -5.51 20.15
CA LEU A 134 -11.79 -4.83 19.10
C LEU A 134 -12.95 -5.70 18.59
N LYS A 135 -12.77 -7.01 18.44
CA LYS A 135 -13.86 -7.91 18.06
C LYS A 135 -14.98 -7.99 19.12
N ASN A 136 -14.66 -7.78 20.40
CA ASN A 136 -15.64 -7.67 21.48
C ASN A 136 -16.45 -6.37 21.42
N ILE A 137 -15.88 -5.28 20.89
CA ILE A 137 -16.63 -4.03 20.63
C ILE A 137 -17.61 -4.24 19.49
N SER A 138 -17.14 -4.82 18.38
CA SER A 138 -18.00 -5.22 17.27
C SER A 138 -17.32 -6.28 16.42
N SER A 139 -18.06 -7.35 16.12
CA SER A 139 -17.59 -8.41 15.22
C SER A 139 -17.33 -7.92 13.78
N ASP A 140 -17.89 -6.76 13.41
CA ASP A 140 -17.77 -6.14 12.10
C ASP A 140 -16.56 -5.20 11.97
N ILE A 141 -15.81 -4.94 13.05
CA ILE A 141 -14.49 -4.30 12.93
C ILE A 141 -13.57 -5.23 12.14
N GLU A 142 -12.92 -4.72 11.10
CA GLU A 142 -11.94 -5.50 10.34
C GLU A 142 -10.52 -5.07 10.70
N ILE A 143 -9.63 -6.04 10.91
CA ILE A 143 -8.24 -5.81 11.30
C ILE A 143 -7.37 -6.50 10.28
N ILE A 144 -6.50 -5.72 9.65
CA ILE A 144 -5.63 -6.16 8.57
C ILE A 144 -4.20 -5.81 8.98
N PRO A 145 -3.26 -6.78 9.01
CA PRO A 145 -1.84 -6.47 9.14
C PRO A 145 -1.40 -5.57 7.99
N ALA A 146 -0.97 -4.36 8.32
CA ALA A 146 -0.59 -3.35 7.34
C ALA A 146 0.79 -3.68 6.75
N HIS A 147 1.01 -3.27 5.49
CA HIS A 147 2.27 -3.37 4.73
C HIS A 147 3.19 -4.51 5.17
N ALA A 148 2.70 -5.74 5.03
CA ALA A 148 3.11 -6.92 5.81
C ALA A 148 4.61 -7.23 5.83
N TRP A 149 5.37 -6.74 4.84
CA TRP A 149 6.78 -7.07 4.63
C TRP A 149 7.75 -5.91 4.85
N THR A 150 7.27 -4.74 5.27
CA THR A 150 8.16 -3.64 5.64
C THR A 150 9.13 -4.13 6.74
N PRO A 151 10.46 -3.94 6.60
CA PRO A 151 11.43 -4.56 7.52
C PRO A 151 11.20 -4.21 8.99
N TRP A 152 10.66 -3.02 9.24
CA TRP A 152 10.12 -2.57 10.52
C TRP A 152 8.62 -2.38 10.36
N PHE A 153 7.85 -2.62 11.43
CA PHE A 153 6.41 -2.39 11.48
C PHE A 153 5.53 -3.38 10.70
N GLY A 154 6.07 -4.10 9.72
CA GLY A 154 5.36 -5.19 9.04
C GLY A 154 5.29 -6.47 9.86
N ILE A 155 4.18 -7.22 9.73
CA ILE A 155 3.94 -8.48 10.45
C ILE A 155 5.01 -9.54 10.16
N PHE A 156 5.54 -9.61 8.93
CA PHE A 156 6.62 -10.50 8.52
C PHE A 156 7.98 -9.79 8.37
N GLY A 157 8.08 -8.54 8.82
CA GLY A 157 9.28 -7.72 8.74
C GLY A 157 10.51 -8.39 9.36
N SER A 158 11.66 -8.28 8.70
CA SER A 158 12.90 -8.96 9.10
C SER A 158 13.49 -8.47 10.44
N ASN A 159 13.15 -7.25 10.90
CA ASN A 159 13.71 -6.68 12.12
C ASN A 159 12.78 -6.78 13.34
N SER A 160 11.48 -6.59 13.15
CA SER A 160 10.50 -6.52 14.26
C SER A 160 9.27 -7.42 14.11
N GLY A 161 9.14 -8.12 12.97
CA GLY A 161 8.01 -8.97 12.64
C GLY A 161 8.13 -10.41 13.18
N PHE A 162 7.08 -11.18 12.99
CA PHE A 162 6.92 -12.59 13.36
C PHE A 162 7.25 -13.51 12.17
N ASP A 163 7.41 -14.80 12.44
CA ASP A 163 7.62 -15.82 11.40
C ASP A 163 6.30 -16.47 10.94
N SER A 164 5.19 -16.23 11.64
CA SER A 164 3.83 -16.70 11.29
C SER A 164 2.75 -15.78 11.88
N LEU A 165 1.54 -15.77 11.28
CA LEU A 165 0.35 -15.14 11.85
C LEU A 165 -0.02 -15.79 13.18
N LYS A 166 0.08 -17.11 13.30
CA LYS A 166 -0.21 -17.86 14.53
C LYS A 166 0.67 -17.41 15.69
N GLU A 167 1.94 -17.12 15.46
CA GLU A 167 2.84 -16.61 16.51
C GLU A 167 2.41 -15.20 16.99
N CYS A 168 1.88 -14.37 16.10
CA CYS A 168 1.45 -13.02 16.43
C CYS A 168 0.08 -12.99 17.11
N PHE A 169 -0.92 -13.62 16.49
CA PHE A 169 -2.33 -13.51 16.82
C PHE A 169 -2.88 -14.71 17.59
N GLY A 170 -2.12 -15.79 17.78
CA GLY A 170 -2.56 -16.95 18.56
C GLY A 170 -3.94 -17.46 18.11
N ASN A 171 -4.92 -17.49 19.02
CA ASN A 171 -6.28 -17.95 18.71
C ASN A 171 -7.09 -16.96 17.88
N GLU A 172 -6.69 -15.69 17.87
CA GLU A 172 -7.31 -14.62 17.10
C GLU A 172 -6.88 -14.60 15.63
N THR A 173 -5.98 -15.51 15.21
CA THR A 173 -5.64 -15.70 13.79
C THR A 173 -6.87 -15.94 12.91
N LYS A 174 -7.92 -16.58 13.46
CA LYS A 174 -9.22 -16.80 12.78
C LYS A 174 -9.94 -15.50 12.39
N ASN A 175 -9.60 -14.38 13.03
CA ASN A 175 -10.18 -13.06 12.82
C ASN A 175 -9.37 -12.20 11.85
N ILE A 176 -8.25 -12.71 11.34
CA ILE A 176 -7.44 -12.09 10.30
C ILE A 176 -7.82 -12.74 8.98
N HIS A 177 -8.47 -12.00 8.09
CA HIS A 177 -8.97 -12.56 6.82
C HIS A 177 -8.19 -12.07 5.60
N ALA A 178 -7.46 -10.97 5.75
CA ALA A 178 -6.65 -10.39 4.69
C ALA A 178 -5.34 -9.86 5.27
N ILE A 179 -4.36 -9.69 4.39
CA ILE A 179 -3.13 -8.96 4.67
C ILE A 179 -2.90 -7.91 3.60
N GLU A 180 -2.33 -6.78 4.01
CA GLU A 180 -1.92 -5.73 3.07
C GLU A 180 -0.51 -6.01 2.56
N THR A 181 -0.32 -6.03 1.24
CA THR A 181 1.02 -6.22 0.63
C THR A 181 1.99 -5.12 1.06
N GLY A 182 1.56 -3.88 0.86
CA GLY A 182 2.38 -2.68 0.83
C GLY A 182 3.45 -2.73 -0.27
N MET A 183 4.05 -1.57 -0.55
CA MET A 183 5.06 -1.38 -1.61
C MET A 183 6.30 -2.29 -1.58
N SER A 184 6.51 -3.04 -0.51
CA SER A 184 7.67 -3.92 -0.36
C SER A 184 7.41 -5.35 -0.85
N SER A 185 6.15 -5.70 -1.14
CA SER A 185 5.79 -7.03 -1.61
C SER A 185 4.75 -6.97 -2.72
N SER A 186 4.44 -8.12 -3.30
CA SER A 186 3.37 -8.26 -4.29
C SER A 186 2.62 -9.57 -4.05
N PRO A 187 1.43 -9.78 -4.63
CA PRO A 187 0.65 -10.98 -4.37
C PRO A 187 1.38 -12.28 -4.70
N ASP A 188 2.19 -12.31 -5.76
CA ASP A 188 3.00 -13.48 -6.13
C ASP A 188 4.11 -13.81 -5.12
N MET A 189 4.59 -12.82 -4.36
CA MET A 189 5.49 -13.06 -3.23
C MET A 189 4.72 -13.68 -2.04
N ASN A 190 3.51 -13.17 -1.76
CA ASN A 190 2.69 -13.61 -0.64
C ASN A 190 2.09 -15.01 -0.84
N TRP A 191 1.74 -15.40 -2.06
CA TRP A 191 1.26 -16.74 -2.38
C TRP A 191 2.27 -17.85 -2.10
N ARG A 192 3.50 -17.52 -1.72
CA ARG A 192 4.51 -18.50 -1.35
C ARG A 192 4.44 -18.90 0.12
N ILE A 193 3.67 -18.18 0.93
CA ILE A 193 3.52 -18.43 2.36
C ILE A 193 2.26 -19.27 2.58
N LYS A 194 2.42 -20.50 3.09
CA LYS A 194 1.30 -21.44 3.24
C LYS A 194 0.18 -20.91 4.14
N GLU A 195 0.52 -20.16 5.18
CA GLU A 195 -0.46 -19.59 6.13
C GLU A 195 -1.33 -18.49 5.50
N LEU A 196 -0.98 -18.00 4.31
CA LEU A 196 -1.75 -17.01 3.56
C LEU A 196 -2.64 -17.64 2.48
N ASP A 197 -2.70 -18.97 2.39
CA ASP A 197 -3.48 -19.68 1.35
C ASP A 197 -4.99 -19.41 1.42
N ASP A 198 -5.49 -19.04 2.59
CA ASP A 198 -6.90 -18.72 2.87
C ASP A 198 -7.09 -17.24 3.24
N LYS A 199 -6.09 -16.39 3.00
CA LYS A 199 -6.15 -14.95 3.29
C LYS A 199 -6.19 -14.14 1.99
N GLN A 200 -7.07 -13.14 1.93
CA GLN A 200 -7.07 -12.21 0.80
C GLN A 200 -5.80 -11.35 0.83
N ILE A 201 -5.21 -11.15 -0.35
CA ILE A 201 -4.06 -10.27 -0.51
C ILE A 201 -4.59 -8.95 -1.08
N ILE A 202 -4.64 -7.92 -0.23
CA ILE A 202 -5.14 -6.58 -0.58
C ILE A 202 -3.98 -5.58 -0.59
N SER A 203 -4.19 -4.43 -1.21
CA SER A 203 -3.11 -3.47 -1.47
C SER A 203 -3.63 -2.03 -1.42
N PHE A 204 -2.91 -1.16 -0.71
CA PHE A 204 -3.25 0.23 -0.44
C PHE A 204 -1.99 1.09 -0.37
N SER A 205 -2.14 2.41 -0.53
CA SER A 205 -1.00 3.27 -0.80
C SER A 205 -0.15 3.65 0.40
N ASP A 206 -0.63 3.50 1.64
CA ASP A 206 -0.02 4.10 2.84
C ASP A 206 0.25 5.60 2.62
N LEU A 207 -0.86 6.33 2.41
CA LEU A 207 -0.83 7.66 1.81
C LEU A 207 -0.29 8.74 2.76
N HIS A 208 0.85 9.32 2.41
CA HIS A 208 1.46 10.45 3.14
C HIS A 208 1.37 11.80 2.40
N SER A 209 0.83 11.85 1.17
CA SER A 209 0.58 13.09 0.44
C SER A 209 -0.46 12.90 -0.66
N PHE A 210 -1.30 13.89 -0.91
CA PHE A 210 -2.45 13.81 -1.82
C PHE A 210 -2.11 13.66 -3.31
N TRP A 211 -0.84 13.75 -3.72
CA TRP A 211 -0.46 13.76 -5.13
C TRP A 211 -0.76 12.42 -5.85
N PRO A 212 -1.17 12.41 -7.14
CA PRO A 212 -1.54 11.19 -7.86
C PRO A 212 -0.42 10.13 -8.02
N TRP A 213 0.85 10.52 -7.88
CA TRP A 213 1.98 9.57 -7.84
C TRP A 213 2.22 8.95 -6.45
N ARG A 214 1.35 9.26 -5.48
CA ARG A 214 1.31 8.66 -4.14
C ARG A 214 -0.07 8.07 -3.87
N LEU A 215 -1.13 8.85 -4.04
CA LEU A 215 -2.53 8.42 -3.87
C LEU A 215 -2.84 7.33 -4.88
N GLY A 216 -3.36 6.19 -4.40
CA GLY A 216 -3.74 5.06 -5.26
C GLY A 216 -2.58 4.50 -6.08
N ARG A 217 -1.32 4.68 -5.65
CA ARG A 217 -0.17 3.93 -6.23
C ARG A 217 -0.32 2.41 -6.00
N GLU A 218 -1.11 2.06 -5.00
CA GLU A 218 -1.57 0.73 -4.66
C GLU A 218 -3.07 0.85 -4.34
N ALA A 219 -3.87 -0.09 -4.83
CA ALA A 219 -5.31 -0.07 -4.67
C ALA A 219 -5.92 -1.46 -4.82
N THR A 220 -7.06 -1.67 -4.18
CA THR A 220 -7.82 -2.93 -4.27
C THR A 220 -9.08 -2.71 -5.11
N ILE A 221 -9.36 -3.65 -6.02
CA ILE A 221 -10.47 -3.57 -6.98
C ILE A 221 -11.60 -4.48 -6.52
N PHE A 222 -12.79 -3.92 -6.34
CA PHE A 222 -14.02 -4.66 -6.06
C PHE A 222 -15.07 -4.43 -7.15
N ASP A 223 -16.07 -5.31 -7.24
CA ASP A 223 -17.26 -5.11 -8.08
C ASP A 223 -18.54 -5.36 -7.28
N PHE A 224 -19.20 -4.29 -6.85
CA PHE A 224 -20.40 -4.38 -6.02
C PHE A 224 -21.66 -4.01 -6.80
N LYS A 225 -22.80 -4.60 -6.44
CA LYS A 225 -24.09 -4.04 -6.86
C LYS A 225 -24.37 -2.72 -6.14
N GLU A 226 -24.00 -2.66 -4.87
CA GLU A 226 -24.18 -1.53 -3.97
C GLU A 226 -23.00 -1.43 -3.02
N LEU A 227 -22.43 -0.23 -2.88
CA LEU A 227 -21.36 0.05 -1.94
C LEU A 227 -21.95 0.31 -0.54
N ASN A 228 -21.72 -0.62 0.38
CA ASN A 228 -21.96 -0.45 1.80
C ASN A 228 -20.90 -1.23 2.59
N TYR A 229 -20.74 -0.91 3.88
CA TYR A 229 -19.69 -1.50 4.71
C TYR A 229 -19.78 -3.02 4.80
N LYS A 230 -21.00 -3.56 4.91
CA LYS A 230 -21.25 -5.01 4.99
C LYS A 230 -20.74 -5.75 3.75
N ASN A 231 -21.01 -5.23 2.55
CA ASN A 231 -20.54 -5.82 1.30
C ASN A 231 -19.01 -5.72 1.18
N LEU A 232 -18.43 -4.59 1.64
CA LEU A 232 -16.99 -4.38 1.65
C LEU A 232 -16.26 -5.40 2.56
N ILE A 233 -16.68 -5.53 3.82
CA ILE A 233 -16.06 -6.50 4.74
C ILE A 233 -16.30 -7.94 4.28
N LYS A 234 -17.48 -8.26 3.74
CA LYS A 234 -17.74 -9.60 3.18
C LYS A 234 -16.74 -9.92 2.07
N ALA A 235 -16.45 -8.96 1.19
CA ALA A 235 -15.48 -9.14 0.12
C ALA A 235 -14.06 -9.35 0.63
N ILE A 236 -13.64 -8.58 1.63
CA ILE A 236 -12.33 -8.76 2.29
C ILE A 236 -12.25 -10.12 2.98
N ARG A 237 -13.31 -10.56 3.65
CA ARG A 237 -13.33 -11.81 4.42
C ARG A 237 -13.39 -13.06 3.56
N THR A 238 -14.09 -13.01 2.44
CA THR A 238 -14.45 -14.20 1.63
C THR A 238 -13.85 -14.20 0.23
N GLY A 239 -13.43 -13.05 -0.28
CA GLY A 239 -13.01 -12.88 -1.67
C GLY A 239 -14.18 -12.77 -2.67
N GLU A 240 -15.44 -12.80 -2.20
CA GLU A 240 -16.61 -12.50 -3.04
C GLU A 240 -16.55 -11.04 -3.50
N ASN A 241 -16.82 -10.76 -4.77
CA ASN A 241 -16.72 -9.42 -5.37
C ASN A 241 -15.32 -8.77 -5.33
N PHE A 242 -14.30 -9.46 -4.79
CA PHE A 242 -12.90 -9.04 -4.89
C PHE A 242 -12.32 -9.46 -6.25
N ILE A 243 -11.88 -8.47 -7.02
CA ILE A 243 -11.45 -8.64 -8.41
C ILE A 243 -9.93 -8.79 -8.52
N GLY A 244 -9.16 -8.00 -7.77
CA GLY A 244 -7.71 -7.98 -7.85
C GLY A 244 -7.11 -6.68 -7.34
N THR A 245 -5.80 -6.50 -7.50
CA THR A 245 -5.09 -5.32 -6.96
C THR A 245 -4.28 -4.58 -8.03
N ILE A 246 -4.09 -3.28 -7.82
CA ILE A 246 -3.06 -2.46 -8.46
C ILE A 246 -1.90 -2.40 -7.47
N GLU A 247 -0.70 -2.74 -7.94
CA GLU A 247 0.49 -2.89 -7.11
C GLU A 247 1.61 -1.97 -7.59
N THR A 248 2.41 -1.48 -6.65
CA THR A 248 3.75 -0.98 -6.99
C THR A 248 4.67 -2.17 -7.24
N ASP A 249 5.61 -2.07 -8.19
CA ASP A 249 6.64 -3.10 -8.33
C ASP A 249 7.53 -3.07 -7.06
N PRO A 250 7.61 -4.17 -6.28
CA PRO A 250 8.35 -4.19 -5.02
C PRO A 250 9.85 -3.93 -5.20
N ASN A 251 10.38 -4.07 -6.41
CA ASN A 251 11.75 -3.68 -6.75
C ASN A 251 12.02 -2.18 -6.51
N TYR A 252 11.00 -1.33 -6.47
CA TYR A 252 11.18 0.07 -6.05
C TYR A 252 11.59 0.20 -4.58
N GLY A 253 11.24 -0.78 -3.74
CA GLY A 253 11.50 -0.75 -2.31
C GLY A 253 12.97 -0.49 -1.98
N LYS A 254 13.22 0.44 -1.04
CA LYS A 254 14.57 0.79 -0.55
C LYS A 254 15.37 -0.39 -0.01
N TYR A 255 14.68 -1.45 0.40
CA TYR A 255 15.24 -2.62 1.04
C TYR A 255 14.74 -3.89 0.34
N HIS A 256 14.53 -3.86 -0.98
CA HIS A 256 14.01 -5.03 -1.68
C HIS A 256 15.06 -6.13 -1.78
N TYR A 257 16.23 -5.80 -2.37
CA TYR A 257 17.36 -6.72 -2.50
C TYR A 257 18.33 -6.60 -1.33
N ASP A 258 19.13 -7.65 -1.15
CA ASP A 258 20.27 -7.63 -0.25
C ASP A 258 21.34 -6.68 -0.82
N GLY A 259 21.99 -5.89 0.03
CA GLY A 259 23.00 -4.98 -0.48
C GLY A 259 23.80 -4.21 0.56
N HIS A 260 24.74 -3.43 0.05
CA HIS A 260 25.62 -2.56 0.81
C HIS A 260 25.84 -1.27 0.02
N ARG A 261 25.08 -0.22 0.38
CA ARG A 261 25.00 1.06 -0.32
C ARG A 261 26.35 1.74 -0.49
N LEU A 262 27.20 1.64 0.53
CA LEU A 262 28.53 2.27 0.53
C LEU A 262 29.49 1.62 -0.47
N CYS A 263 29.21 0.39 -0.89
CA CYS A 263 29.98 -0.31 -1.93
C CYS A 263 29.26 -0.36 -3.27
N ASN A 264 28.07 0.26 -3.39
CA ASN A 264 27.21 0.17 -4.57
C ASN A 264 26.98 -1.28 -5.04
N PHE A 265 26.84 -2.20 -4.09
CA PHE A 265 26.67 -3.63 -4.36
C PHE A 265 25.30 -4.10 -3.88
N SER A 266 24.62 -4.85 -4.73
CA SER A 266 23.35 -5.52 -4.43
C SER A 266 23.28 -6.85 -5.15
N CYS A 267 22.60 -7.82 -4.57
CA CYS A 267 22.42 -9.12 -5.18
C CYS A 267 21.09 -9.76 -4.79
N SER A 268 20.66 -10.73 -5.58
CA SER A 268 19.48 -11.53 -5.26
C SER A 268 19.71 -12.37 -3.99
N PRO A 269 18.64 -12.85 -3.32
CA PRO A 269 18.76 -13.73 -2.16
C PRO A 269 19.55 -15.01 -2.43
N LYS A 270 19.49 -15.54 -3.66
CA LYS A 270 20.26 -16.72 -4.06
C LYS A 270 21.77 -16.44 -4.07
N GLU A 271 22.16 -15.26 -4.50
CA GLU A 271 23.55 -14.83 -4.56
C GLU A 271 24.08 -14.48 -3.18
N SER A 272 23.30 -13.77 -2.36
CA SER A 272 23.73 -13.42 -1.00
C SER A 272 23.97 -14.67 -0.15
N LYS A 273 23.15 -15.73 -0.30
CA LYS A 273 23.41 -17.05 0.33
C LYS A 273 24.76 -17.63 -0.08
N LYS A 274 25.13 -17.56 -1.37
CA LYS A 274 26.45 -18.03 -1.84
C LYS A 274 27.61 -17.20 -1.27
N LEU A 275 27.35 -15.92 -0.99
CA LEU A 275 28.30 -15.00 -0.37
C LEU A 275 28.28 -15.06 1.17
N ASN A 276 27.51 -15.98 1.77
CA ASN A 276 27.30 -16.06 3.22
C ASN A 276 26.83 -14.73 3.85
N GLY A 277 26.06 -13.92 3.11
CA GLY A 277 25.60 -12.61 3.56
C GLY A 277 26.72 -11.56 3.72
N ILE A 278 27.91 -11.81 3.16
CA ILE A 278 29.06 -10.91 3.27
C ILE A 278 29.29 -10.16 1.96
N CYS A 279 29.47 -8.84 2.04
CA CYS A 279 29.78 -8.00 0.90
C CYS A 279 31.12 -8.42 0.28
N PRO A 280 31.18 -8.72 -1.03
CA PRO A 280 32.42 -9.19 -1.66
C PRO A 280 33.49 -8.10 -1.73
N ILE A 281 33.09 -6.84 -1.65
CA ILE A 281 33.97 -5.66 -1.77
C ILE A 281 34.62 -5.31 -0.43
N CYS A 282 33.82 -5.06 0.62
CA CYS A 282 34.34 -4.59 1.91
C CYS A 282 34.38 -5.65 3.02
N LYS A 283 33.90 -6.88 2.75
CA LYS A 283 33.82 -8.00 3.71
C LYS A 283 32.95 -7.75 4.96
N LYS A 284 32.14 -6.68 4.97
CA LYS A 284 31.13 -6.44 6.01
C LYS A 284 29.81 -7.16 5.67
N PRO A 285 28.92 -7.39 6.66
CA PRO A 285 27.59 -7.94 6.40
C PRO A 285 26.78 -7.10 5.42
N LEU A 286 25.99 -7.76 4.57
CA LEU A 286 24.98 -7.14 3.71
C LEU A 286 23.75 -6.78 4.56
N THR A 287 23.10 -5.67 4.22
CA THR A 287 21.74 -5.40 4.67
C THR A 287 20.81 -6.39 3.97
N ILE A 288 20.05 -7.17 4.75
CA ILE A 288 19.11 -8.16 4.23
C ILE A 288 17.86 -7.46 3.70
N GLY A 289 17.49 -7.82 2.48
CA GLY A 289 16.32 -7.30 1.78
C GLY A 289 15.03 -8.07 2.10
N VAL A 290 13.92 -7.48 1.68
CA VAL A 290 12.57 -8.04 1.81
C VAL A 290 12.43 -9.32 0.99
N GLU A 291 13.01 -9.38 -0.21
CA GLU A 291 12.93 -10.59 -1.03
C GLU A 291 13.58 -11.78 -0.30
N TYR A 292 14.72 -11.55 0.37
CA TYR A 292 15.37 -12.57 1.18
C TYR A 292 14.49 -13.02 2.35
N ARG A 293 13.84 -12.08 3.02
CA ARG A 293 12.91 -12.39 4.12
C ARG A 293 11.72 -13.23 3.64
N VAL A 294 11.18 -12.93 2.46
CA VAL A 294 10.15 -13.79 1.82
C VAL A 294 10.71 -15.18 1.53
N GLU A 295 11.91 -15.28 0.96
CA GLU A 295 12.57 -16.58 0.70
C GLU A 295 12.78 -17.41 1.97
N GLN A 296 13.01 -16.77 3.12
CA GLN A 296 13.16 -17.47 4.39
C GLN A 296 11.85 -18.10 4.89
N LEU A 297 10.72 -17.42 4.69
CA LEU A 297 9.41 -17.88 5.17
C LEU A 297 8.62 -18.68 4.11
N ALA A 298 9.06 -18.63 2.85
CA ALA A 298 8.40 -19.28 1.74
C ALA A 298 8.28 -20.80 1.94
N SER A 299 7.05 -21.29 1.88
CA SER A 299 6.74 -22.71 1.82
C SER A 299 6.76 -23.25 0.38
N PHE A 300 6.64 -22.36 -0.61
CA PHE A 300 6.52 -22.70 -2.03
C PHE A 300 7.48 -21.88 -2.91
N PRO A 301 7.88 -22.41 -4.08
CA PRO A 301 8.71 -21.67 -5.03
C PRO A 301 7.96 -20.48 -5.65
N LEU A 302 8.73 -19.54 -6.21
CA LEU A 302 8.19 -18.43 -6.99
C LEU A 302 7.37 -18.94 -8.18
N GLY A 303 6.27 -18.25 -8.50
CA GLY A 303 5.36 -18.60 -9.60
C GLY A 303 4.19 -19.50 -9.21
N ARG A 304 4.18 -20.02 -7.97
CA ARG A 304 3.00 -20.72 -7.41
C ARG A 304 1.85 -19.73 -7.21
N LYS A 305 0.64 -20.10 -7.63
CA LYS A 305 -0.59 -19.38 -7.32
C LYS A 305 -1.29 -19.96 -6.09
N SER A 306 -1.82 -19.11 -5.23
CA SER A 306 -2.72 -19.50 -4.13
C SER A 306 -4.06 -20.05 -4.66
N PRO A 307 -4.74 -20.96 -3.94
CA PRO A 307 -6.06 -21.47 -4.32
C PRO A 307 -7.10 -20.36 -4.53
N ILE A 308 -6.97 -19.24 -3.81
CA ILE A 308 -7.87 -18.08 -3.88
C ILE A 308 -7.24 -16.89 -4.62
N ALA A 309 -6.16 -17.11 -5.36
CA ALA A 309 -5.40 -16.05 -6.02
C ALA A 309 -6.27 -15.20 -6.95
N LYS A 310 -6.14 -13.88 -6.81
CA LYS A 310 -6.74 -12.90 -7.72
C LYS A 310 -5.66 -12.28 -8.63
N PRO A 311 -6.05 -11.80 -9.81
CA PRO A 311 -5.16 -10.99 -10.65
C PRO A 311 -4.58 -9.79 -9.90
N PHE A 312 -3.39 -9.37 -10.28
CA PHE A 312 -2.80 -8.11 -9.86
C PHE A 312 -2.09 -7.44 -11.03
N PHE A 313 -1.96 -6.12 -10.97
CA PHE A 313 -1.39 -5.30 -12.02
C PHE A 313 -0.27 -4.44 -11.43
N LYS A 314 0.98 -4.73 -11.81
CA LYS A 314 2.14 -3.89 -11.45
C LYS A 314 2.15 -2.68 -12.38
N VAL A 315 1.83 -1.51 -11.85
CA VAL A 315 1.59 -0.30 -12.66
C VAL A 315 2.28 0.90 -12.03
N LEU A 316 3.15 1.56 -12.80
CA LEU A 316 3.75 2.82 -12.39
C LEU A 316 2.79 3.99 -12.57
N PRO A 317 2.77 4.98 -11.66
CA PRO A 317 1.99 6.19 -11.86
C PRO A 317 2.38 6.92 -13.14
N LEU A 318 1.41 7.55 -13.81
CA LEU A 318 1.64 8.24 -15.08
C LEU A 318 2.73 9.33 -14.98
N HIS A 319 2.76 10.05 -13.86
CA HIS A 319 3.82 11.01 -13.56
C HIS A 319 5.21 10.39 -13.56
N GLU A 320 5.38 9.15 -13.06
CA GLU A 320 6.66 8.46 -13.08
C GLU A 320 7.10 8.09 -14.49
N LEU A 321 6.16 7.66 -15.34
CA LEU A 321 6.45 7.39 -16.75
C LEU A 321 6.92 8.65 -17.49
N ILE A 322 6.20 9.75 -17.31
CA ILE A 322 6.52 11.03 -17.95
C ILE A 322 7.86 11.58 -17.43
N SER A 323 8.05 11.58 -16.11
CA SER A 323 9.27 12.05 -15.44
C SER A 323 10.50 11.27 -15.90
N SER A 324 10.39 9.93 -15.91
CA SER A 324 11.47 9.04 -16.33
C SER A 324 11.81 9.21 -17.81
N TYR A 325 10.80 9.34 -18.67
CA TYR A 325 11.02 9.58 -20.11
C TYR A 325 11.65 10.94 -20.41
N LYS A 326 11.15 12.01 -19.79
CA LYS A 326 11.66 13.38 -19.99
C LYS A 326 12.98 13.63 -19.24
N GLN A 327 13.39 12.73 -18.34
CA GLN A 327 14.53 12.89 -17.43
C GLN A 327 14.42 14.19 -16.60
N LEU A 328 13.21 14.51 -16.16
CA LEU A 328 12.89 15.67 -15.34
C LEU A 328 12.36 15.23 -13.99
N ALA A 329 12.53 16.06 -12.95
CA ALA A 329 11.90 15.79 -11.67
C ALA A 329 10.37 15.73 -11.80
N ILE A 330 9.76 14.81 -11.03
CA ILE A 330 8.33 14.48 -11.12
C ILE A 330 7.41 15.68 -10.84
N SER A 331 7.88 16.65 -10.06
CA SER A 331 7.16 17.86 -9.67
C SER A 331 7.33 19.04 -10.64
N THR A 332 8.03 18.87 -11.76
CA THR A 332 8.24 19.97 -12.72
C THR A 332 6.96 20.33 -13.46
N LYS A 333 6.79 21.62 -13.79
CA LYS A 333 5.66 22.11 -14.57
C LYS A 333 5.52 21.36 -15.91
N THR A 334 6.61 21.05 -16.58
CA THR A 334 6.60 20.27 -17.83
C THR A 334 5.97 18.88 -17.66
N VAL A 335 6.32 18.16 -16.58
CA VAL A 335 5.72 16.84 -16.30
C VAL A 335 4.23 17.00 -16.01
N GLN A 336 3.86 18.01 -15.21
CA GLN A 336 2.48 18.30 -14.85
C GLN A 336 1.63 18.69 -16.08
N ASP A 337 2.14 19.53 -16.97
CA ASP A 337 1.43 19.98 -18.18
C ASP A 337 1.16 18.79 -19.12
N ILE A 338 2.10 17.86 -19.25
CA ILE A 338 1.89 16.63 -20.04
C ILE A 338 0.85 15.74 -19.36
N TYR A 339 0.98 15.51 -18.05
CA TYR A 339 0.03 14.72 -17.27
C TYR A 339 -1.41 15.26 -17.42
N ASN A 340 -1.58 16.58 -17.29
CA ASN A 340 -2.89 17.23 -17.40
C ASN A 340 -3.54 17.02 -18.76
N LYS A 341 -2.78 17.02 -19.87
CA LYS A 341 -3.33 16.72 -21.21
C LYS A 341 -3.97 15.34 -21.28
N PHE A 342 -3.34 14.33 -20.67
CA PHE A 342 -3.93 12.99 -20.59
C PHE A 342 -5.18 12.99 -19.71
N ILE A 343 -5.14 13.63 -18.54
CA ILE A 343 -6.31 13.70 -17.64
C ILE A 343 -7.49 14.42 -18.28
N GLU A 344 -7.27 15.54 -18.96
CA GLU A 344 -8.32 16.29 -19.66
C GLU A 344 -9.01 15.43 -20.74
N ARG A 345 -8.27 14.55 -21.43
CA ARG A 345 -8.82 13.69 -22.48
C ARG A 345 -9.52 12.44 -21.94
N PHE A 346 -8.99 11.83 -20.88
CA PHE A 346 -9.41 10.49 -20.41
C PHE A 346 -10.08 10.47 -19.04
N GLY A 347 -10.19 11.63 -18.39
CA GLY A 347 -10.86 11.82 -17.10
C GLY A 347 -10.01 11.48 -15.88
N ASN A 348 -9.39 10.29 -15.83
CA ASN A 348 -8.58 9.86 -14.68
C ASN A 348 -7.41 8.93 -15.04
N GLU A 349 -6.43 8.86 -14.13
CA GLU A 349 -5.17 8.13 -14.33
C GLU A 349 -5.36 6.61 -14.46
N ILE A 350 -6.19 5.98 -13.62
CA ILE A 350 -6.45 4.54 -13.71
C ILE A 350 -7.05 4.17 -15.06
N ASN A 351 -7.96 4.98 -15.60
CA ASN A 351 -8.50 4.79 -16.95
C ASN A 351 -7.39 4.85 -18.01
N ILE A 352 -6.50 5.86 -17.93
CA ILE A 352 -5.36 6.00 -18.85
C ILE A 352 -4.46 4.76 -18.80
N LEU A 353 -4.09 4.33 -17.60
CA LEU A 353 -3.11 3.26 -17.40
C LEU A 353 -3.66 1.88 -17.74
N LEU A 354 -4.96 1.62 -17.48
CA LEU A 354 -5.52 0.28 -17.59
C LEU A 354 -6.48 0.06 -18.78
N ASN A 355 -7.25 1.07 -19.19
CA ASN A 355 -8.41 0.85 -20.07
C ASN A 355 -8.39 1.65 -21.37
N ALA A 356 -7.77 2.83 -21.39
CA ALA A 356 -7.80 3.74 -22.54
C ALA A 356 -7.22 3.08 -23.80
N GLU A 357 -7.87 3.30 -24.94
CA GLU A 357 -7.42 2.77 -26.23
C GLU A 357 -6.10 3.39 -26.68
N GLU A 358 -5.17 2.55 -27.14
CA GLU A 358 -3.84 2.95 -27.60
C GLU A 358 -3.89 4.04 -28.68
N LYS A 359 -4.80 3.90 -29.65
CA LYS A 359 -4.98 4.87 -30.74
C LYS A 359 -5.35 6.26 -30.25
N GLU A 360 -6.14 6.36 -29.18
CA GLU A 360 -6.50 7.65 -28.60
C GLU A 360 -5.35 8.23 -27.77
N LEU A 361 -4.61 7.38 -27.04
CA LEU A 361 -3.44 7.81 -26.27
C LEU A 361 -2.38 8.44 -27.19
N MET A 362 -2.08 7.77 -28.30
CA MET A 362 -1.06 8.19 -29.27
C MET A 362 -1.31 9.59 -29.86
N LYS A 363 -2.57 10.06 -29.88
CA LYS A 363 -2.92 11.42 -30.33
C LYS A 363 -2.39 12.52 -29.41
N ILE A 364 -2.06 12.21 -28.15
CA ILE A 364 -1.54 13.18 -27.18
C ILE A 364 -0.01 13.23 -27.24
N ASP A 365 0.64 12.10 -27.01
CA ASP A 365 2.09 11.94 -27.07
C ASP A 365 2.41 10.47 -27.36
N GLU A 366 2.88 10.17 -28.57
CA GLU A 366 3.17 8.81 -29.03
C GLU A 366 4.16 8.08 -28.11
N LYS A 367 5.22 8.76 -27.68
CA LYS A 367 6.30 8.14 -26.89
C LYS A 367 5.85 7.82 -25.47
N ILE A 368 5.12 8.73 -24.83
CA ILE A 368 4.49 8.45 -23.53
C ILE A 368 3.42 7.36 -23.65
N SER A 369 2.65 7.34 -24.75
CA SER A 369 1.63 6.32 -24.99
C SER A 369 2.23 4.92 -25.11
N ASN A 370 3.34 4.78 -25.82
CA ASN A 370 4.09 3.51 -25.88
C ASN A 370 4.55 3.05 -24.49
N LEU A 371 4.98 3.97 -23.62
CA LEU A 371 5.33 3.63 -22.24
C LEU A 371 4.11 3.22 -21.41
N ILE A 372 2.97 3.90 -21.58
CA ILE A 372 1.70 3.50 -20.94
C ILE A 372 1.33 2.07 -21.35
N MET A 373 1.45 1.73 -22.63
CA MET A 373 1.15 0.38 -23.12
C MET A 373 2.10 -0.67 -22.54
N GLN A 374 3.40 -0.37 -22.43
CA GLN A 374 4.37 -1.26 -21.77
C GLN A 374 4.08 -1.42 -20.27
N ASN A 375 3.73 -0.32 -19.59
CA ASN A 375 3.36 -0.32 -18.17
C ASN A 375 2.14 -1.21 -17.92
N ARG A 376 1.10 -1.07 -18.75
CA ARG A 376 -0.16 -1.82 -18.67
C ARG A 376 0.03 -3.34 -18.69
N VAL A 377 1.04 -3.82 -19.42
CA VAL A 377 1.37 -5.26 -19.53
C VAL A 377 2.58 -5.67 -18.70
N GLY A 378 3.05 -4.81 -17.77
CA GLY A 378 4.16 -5.13 -16.87
C GLY A 378 5.51 -5.34 -17.56
N LYS A 379 5.76 -4.68 -18.70
CA LYS A 379 7.01 -4.79 -19.46
C LYS A 379 8.10 -3.81 -19.03
N ILE A 380 7.77 -2.79 -18.21
CA ILE A 380 8.76 -1.86 -17.69
C ILE A 380 9.60 -2.56 -16.63
N LYS A 381 10.90 -2.71 -16.89
CA LYS A 381 11.82 -3.30 -15.92
C LYS A 381 12.15 -2.29 -14.84
N VAL A 382 12.32 -2.78 -13.61
CA VAL A 382 12.76 -1.98 -12.47
C VAL A 382 14.06 -2.55 -11.95
N LYS A 383 15.09 -1.71 -11.85
CA LYS A 383 16.31 -2.07 -11.13
C LYS A 383 16.00 -2.09 -9.63
N PRO A 384 16.22 -3.21 -8.92
CA PRO A 384 15.91 -3.32 -7.50
C PRO A 384 16.63 -2.29 -6.64
N GLY A 385 15.91 -1.74 -5.66
CA GLY A 385 16.46 -0.98 -4.56
C GLY A 385 17.06 -1.87 -3.48
N TYR A 386 17.97 -1.31 -2.68
CA TYR A 386 18.70 -2.01 -1.63
C TYR A 386 19.31 -1.03 -0.63
N ASP A 387 19.45 -1.45 0.62
CA ASP A 387 20.15 -0.72 1.69
C ASP A 387 19.83 0.79 1.76
N GLY A 388 18.56 1.15 1.66
CA GLY A 388 18.09 2.54 1.75
C GLY A 388 18.02 3.27 0.41
N ILE A 389 18.51 2.67 -0.69
CA ILE A 389 18.46 3.22 -2.05
C ILE A 389 17.20 2.71 -2.74
N TYR A 390 16.36 3.61 -3.24
CA TYR A 390 15.19 3.25 -4.05
C TYR A 390 15.59 2.56 -5.36
N GLY A 391 14.75 1.62 -5.79
CA GLY A 391 14.80 1.09 -7.14
C GLY A 391 14.44 2.15 -8.18
N LYS A 392 14.70 1.84 -9.46
CA LYS A 392 14.47 2.77 -10.57
C LYS A 392 13.91 2.03 -11.78
N ALA A 393 12.86 2.58 -12.39
CA ALA A 393 12.43 2.13 -13.70
C ALA A 393 13.57 2.28 -14.73
N VAL A 394 13.73 1.26 -15.55
CA VAL A 394 14.65 1.25 -16.68
C VAL A 394 13.82 1.58 -17.91
N ILE A 395 13.86 2.84 -18.31
CA ILE A 395 13.20 3.34 -19.52
C ILE A 395 14.28 3.72 -20.51
N ASP A 396 14.27 3.05 -21.68
CA ASP A 396 15.17 3.39 -22.77
C ASP A 396 14.78 4.76 -23.32
N VAL A 397 15.61 5.76 -23.03
CA VAL A 397 15.52 7.06 -23.69
C VAL A 397 16.47 6.99 -24.87
N GLU A 398 15.97 7.20 -26.09
CA GLU A 398 16.84 7.39 -27.26
C GLU A 398 17.92 8.40 -26.89
N GLU A 399 19.17 7.93 -26.79
CA GLU A 399 20.29 8.82 -26.53
C GLU A 399 20.29 9.87 -27.64
N LYS A 400 20.11 11.14 -27.28
CA LYS A 400 20.55 12.22 -28.16
C LYS A 400 22.02 11.96 -28.39
N GLN A 401 22.38 11.51 -29.59
CA GLN A 401 23.76 11.37 -30.03
C GLN A 401 24.50 12.62 -29.56
N LYS A 402 25.51 12.44 -28.70
CA LYS A 402 26.39 13.54 -28.32
C LYS A 402 26.87 14.15 -29.63
N ARG A 403 26.50 15.40 -29.90
CA ARG A 403 27.11 16.13 -30.99
C ARG A 403 28.61 16.12 -30.69
N LEU A 404 29.40 15.57 -31.61
CA LEU A 404 30.77 16.00 -31.71
C LEU A 404 30.66 17.49 -32.06
N PHE A 405 31.26 18.33 -31.22
CA PHE A 405 31.22 19.79 -31.21
C PHE A 405 30.07 20.42 -30.39
#